data_AF-A0A939JNT5-F1
#
_entry.id   AF-A0A939JNT5-F1
#
_cell.length_a   1.000
_cell.length_b   1.000
_cell.length_c   1.000
_cell.angle_alpha   90.00
_cell.angle_beta   90.00
_cell.angle_gamma   90.00
#
_symmetry.space_group_name_H-M   'P 1'
#
loop_
_entity.id
_entity.type
_entity.pdbx_description
1 polymer ?
#
loop_
_entity_poly.entity_id
_entity_poly.type
_entity_poly.pdbx_seq_one_letter_code
_entity_poly.pdbx_strand_id
1 'polypeptide(L)'
;DGDEVLVPSPDYPLWTAAVALSGGTAVHYRCDEQSDWMPDLADIESKVTDRTKAIVIINPNNPTGAVYDEAMVRSLTDIARRHNLLV
;
A
#
# COMPACT_ATOMS: atom_id res chain seq x y z
N ASP A 1 -6.72 -14.69 12.16
CA ASP A 1 -7.51 -13.53 12.61
C ASP A 1 -6.61 -12.39 13.04
N GLY A 2 -6.70 -11.25 12.36
CA GLY A 2 -5.85 -10.06 12.58
C GLY A 2 -4.67 -9.94 11.61
N ASP A 3 -4.80 -10.42 10.38
CA ASP A 3 -3.80 -10.15 9.33
C ASP A 3 -3.95 -8.70 8.85
N GLU A 4 -2.83 -8.06 8.56
CA GLU A 4 -2.78 -6.67 8.10
C GLU A 4 -2.47 -6.62 6.60
N VAL A 5 -3.14 -5.69 5.91
CA VAL A 5 -2.87 -5.39 4.50
C VAL A 5 -2.57 -3.91 4.40
N LEU A 6 -1.41 -3.58 3.82
CA LEU A 6 -1.04 -2.20 3.54
C LEU A 6 -1.85 -1.68 2.36
N VAL A 7 -2.57 -0.57 2.53
CA VAL A 7 -3.46 0.02 1.52
C VAL A 7 -3.07 1.50 1.30
N PRO A 8 -3.01 2.03 0.07
CA PRO A 8 -2.66 3.44 -0.14
C PRO A 8 -3.68 4.38 0.51
N SER A 9 -3.31 5.62 0.76
CA SER A 9 -4.23 6.68 1.18
C SER A 9 -3.92 7.96 0.41
N PRO A 10 -4.87 8.48 -0.38
CA PRO A 10 -6.24 7.97 -0.58
C PRO A 10 -6.30 6.64 -1.35
N ASP A 11 -7.33 5.82 -1.10
CA ASP A 11 -7.57 4.53 -1.78
C ASP A 11 -8.77 4.55 -2.73
N TYR A 12 -8.89 3.49 -3.53
CA TYR A 12 -10.18 3.06 -4.06
C TYR A 12 -10.92 2.30 -2.96
N PRO A 13 -12.06 2.80 -2.43
CA PRO A 13 -12.62 2.33 -1.15
C PRO A 13 -12.95 0.84 -1.05
N LEU A 14 -13.08 0.16 -2.20
CA LEU A 14 -13.28 -1.29 -2.27
C LEU A 14 -12.14 -2.06 -1.58
N TRP A 15 -10.90 -1.58 -1.64
CA TRP A 15 -9.76 -2.28 -1.05
C TRP A 15 -9.86 -2.32 0.48
N THR A 16 -10.10 -1.18 1.11
CA THR A 16 -10.36 -1.14 2.56
C THR A 16 -11.54 -2.03 2.95
N ALA A 17 -12.64 -1.99 2.19
CA ALA A 17 -13.81 -2.82 2.45
C ALA A 17 -13.54 -4.33 2.28
N ALA A 18 -12.77 -4.73 1.26
CA ALA A 18 -12.45 -6.12 0.98
C ALA A 18 -11.55 -6.73 2.06
N VAL A 19 -10.57 -5.97 2.57
CA VAL A 19 -9.72 -6.40 3.69
C VAL A 19 -10.58 -6.60 4.94
N ALA A 20 -11.44 -5.65 5.27
CA ALA A 20 -12.33 -5.74 6.43
C ALA A 20 -13.33 -6.92 6.30
N LEU A 21 -13.92 -7.12 5.12
CA LEU A 21 -14.85 -8.22 4.83
C LEU A 21 -14.18 -9.59 4.99
N SER A 22 -12.87 -9.66 4.72
CA SER A 22 -12.06 -10.87 4.88
C SER A 22 -11.56 -11.09 6.32
N GLY A 23 -11.95 -10.23 7.27
CA GLY A 23 -11.51 -10.30 8.68
C GLY A 23 -10.09 -9.77 8.93
N GLY A 24 -9.52 -9.04 7.97
CA GLY A 24 -8.22 -8.38 8.09
C GLY A 24 -8.33 -6.93 8.54
N THR A 25 -7.18 -6.30 8.76
CA THR A 25 -7.05 -4.87 9.06
C THR A 25 -6.36 -4.15 7.91
N ALA A 26 -7.04 -3.17 7.32
CA ALA A 26 -6.43 -2.28 6.34
C ALA A 26 -5.56 -1.27 7.08
N VAL A 27 -4.25 -1.31 6.86
CA VAL A 27 -3.28 -0.37 7.42
C VAL A 27 -2.90 0.62 6.33
N HIS A 28 -3.38 1.85 6.44
CA HIS A 28 -3.21 2.83 5.37
C HIS A 28 -1.81 3.43 5.36
N TYR A 29 -1.09 3.31 4.24
CA TYR A 29 0.15 4.06 4.00
C TYR A 29 -0.13 5.36 3.24
N ARG A 30 0.70 6.38 3.45
CA ARG A 30 0.53 7.71 2.89
C ARG A 30 0.99 7.76 1.42
N CYS A 31 0.16 8.34 0.57
CA CYS A 31 0.61 8.93 -0.69
C CYS A 31 0.77 10.45 -0.49
N ASP A 32 1.92 11.00 -0.88
CA ASP A 32 2.26 12.40 -0.61
C ASP A 32 1.80 13.32 -1.74
N GLU A 33 0.81 14.17 -1.47
CA GLU A 33 0.29 15.17 -2.41
C GLU A 33 1.37 16.15 -2.91
N GLN A 34 2.36 16.49 -2.08
CA GLN A 34 3.44 17.39 -2.47
C GLN A 34 4.46 16.73 -3.42
N SER A 35 4.42 15.40 -3.50
CA SER A 35 5.26 14.57 -4.36
C SER A 35 4.42 13.88 -5.43
N ASP A 36 3.48 14.60 -6.06
CA ASP A 36 2.61 14.10 -7.12
C ASP A 36 1.83 12.83 -6.76
N TRP A 37 1.42 12.71 -5.49
CA TRP A 37 0.73 11.55 -4.92
C TRP A 37 1.53 10.24 -4.98
N MET A 38 2.86 10.32 -5.01
CA MET A 38 3.71 9.14 -4.90
C MET A 38 3.59 8.49 -3.51
N PRO A 39 3.63 7.14 -3.43
CA PRO A 39 3.70 6.44 -2.15
C PRO A 39 4.93 6.83 -1.34
N ASP A 40 4.73 7.09 -0.05
CA ASP A 40 5.82 7.35 0.89
C ASP A 40 6.45 6.04 1.35
N LEU A 41 7.62 5.71 0.79
CA LEU A 41 8.34 4.48 1.09
C LEU A 41 8.73 4.35 2.57
N ALA A 42 9.04 5.46 3.25
CA ALA A 42 9.41 5.42 4.66
C ALA A 42 8.20 5.16 5.56
N ASP A 43 7.06 5.76 5.23
CA ASP A 43 5.79 5.50 5.92
C ASP A 43 5.34 4.04 5.73
N ILE A 44 5.45 3.49 4.51
CA ILE A 44 5.20 2.08 4.22
C ILE A 44 6.07 1.20 5.11
N GLU A 45 7.39 1.41 5.08
CA GLU A 45 8.35 0.57 5.82
C GLU A 45 8.06 0.59 7.33
N SER A 46 7.72 1.77 7.88
CA SER A 46 7.43 1.93 9.31
C SER A 46 6.14 1.22 9.78
N LYS A 47 5.25 0.88 8.85
CA LYS A 47 3.96 0.25 9.12
C LYS A 47 3.96 -1.26 8.93
N VAL A 48 5.07 -1.83 8.45
CA VAL A 48 5.21 -3.28 8.35
C VAL A 48 5.34 -3.89 9.76
N THR A 49 4.54 -4.91 10.03
CA THR A 49 4.58 -5.72 11.25
C THR A 49 4.64 -7.21 10.89
N ASP A 50 4.85 -8.07 11.89
CA ASP A 50 4.77 -9.53 11.71
C ASP A 50 3.37 -10.02 11.23
N ARG A 51 2.35 -9.16 11.35
CA ARG A 51 0.98 -9.40 10.92
C ARG A 51 0.72 -8.96 9.48
N THR A 52 1.59 -8.16 8.88
CA THR A 52 1.42 -7.69 7.51
C THR A 52 1.59 -8.85 6.51
N LYS A 53 0.61 -9.05 5.64
CA LYS A 53 0.58 -10.15 4.66
C LYS A 53 0.64 -9.68 3.21
N ALA A 54 0.17 -8.48 2.94
CA ALA A 54 0.10 -7.94 1.59
C ALA A 54 0.23 -6.42 1.56
N ILE A 55 0.61 -5.89 0.40
CA ILE A 55 0.55 -4.48 0.06
C ILE A 55 -0.26 -4.31 -1.23
N VAL A 56 -1.28 -3.46 -1.17
CA VAL A 56 -2.07 -3.08 -2.34
C VAL A 56 -1.36 -1.93 -3.05
N ILE A 57 -1.19 -2.06 -4.37
CA ILE A 57 -0.68 -1.01 -5.25
C ILE A 57 -1.77 -0.67 -6.28
N ILE A 58 -2.19 0.59 -6.34
CA ILE A 58 -3.16 1.08 -7.32
C ILE A 58 -2.42 1.99 -8.30
N ASN A 59 -2.15 1.51 -9.52
CA ASN A 59 -1.43 2.23 -10.56
C ASN A 59 -2.02 1.95 -11.97
N PRO A 60 -2.51 2.95 -12.73
CA PRO A 60 -2.72 4.34 -12.31
C PRO A 60 -3.64 4.44 -11.09
N ASN A 61 -3.34 5.39 -10.21
CA ASN A 61 -4.04 5.52 -8.94
C ASN A 61 -5.43 6.16 -9.12
N ASN A 62 -6.44 5.53 -8.55
CA ASN A 62 -7.75 6.13 -8.29
C ASN A 62 -7.82 6.41 -6.78
N PRO A 63 -8.05 7.65 -6.32
CA PRO A 63 -8.62 8.81 -7.04
C PRO A 63 -7.64 9.86 -7.56
N THR A 64 -6.33 9.73 -7.31
CA THR A 64 -5.37 10.83 -7.54
C THR A 64 -4.98 11.03 -9.01
N GLY A 65 -5.14 9.99 -9.84
CA GLY A 65 -4.66 9.97 -11.22
C GLY A 65 -3.16 9.73 -11.37
N ALA A 66 -2.42 9.54 -10.27
CA ALA A 66 -0.97 9.35 -10.31
C ALA A 66 -0.57 8.09 -11.09
N VAL A 67 0.52 8.19 -11.85
CA VAL A 67 1.15 7.06 -12.55
C VAL A 67 2.55 6.88 -11.99
N TYR A 68 2.79 5.76 -11.33
CA TYR A 68 4.07 5.51 -10.68
C TYR A 68 5.14 5.20 -11.73
N ASP A 69 6.30 5.84 -11.59
CA ASP A 69 7.44 5.54 -12.44
C ASP A 69 8.08 4.18 -12.10
N GLU A 70 9.00 3.74 -12.96
CA GLU A 70 9.66 2.45 -12.78
C GLU A 70 10.45 2.36 -11.46
N ALA A 71 11.07 3.47 -11.03
CA ALA A 71 11.87 3.51 -9.81
C ALA A 71 11.00 3.34 -8.55
N MET A 72 9.84 3.98 -8.51
CA MET A 72 8.85 3.84 -7.45
C MET A 72 8.31 2.41 -7.40
N VAL A 73 7.89 1.85 -8.55
CA VAL A 73 7.39 0.45 -8.61
C VAL A 73 8.46 -0.53 -8.14
N ARG A 74 9.71 -0.37 -8.59
CA ARG A 74 10.83 -1.21 -8.13
C ARG A 74 11.01 -1.11 -6.61
N SER A 75 10.99 0.09 -6.07
CA SER A 75 11.13 0.32 -4.62
C SER A 75 10.03 -0.36 -3.82
N LEU A 76 8.76 -0.25 -4.25
CA LEU A 76 7.62 -0.92 -3.63
C LEU A 76 7.77 -2.45 -3.67
N THR A 77 8.15 -3.00 -4.83
CA THR A 77 8.35 -4.46 -4.96
C THR A 77 9.54 -4.96 -4.14
N ASP A 78 10.58 -4.15 -3.95
CA ASP A 78 11.71 -4.50 -3.09
C ASP A 78 11.34 -4.49 -1.60
N ILE A 79 10.49 -3.56 -1.16
CA ILE A 79 9.89 -3.60 0.19
C ILE A 79 9.10 -4.90 0.36
N ALA A 80 8.19 -5.21 -0.57
CA ALA A 80 7.38 -6.41 -0.52
C ALA A 80 8.24 -7.68 -0.46
N ARG A 81 9.31 -7.75 -1.27
CA ARG A 81 10.25 -8.88 -1.27
C ARG A 81 11.00 -9.03 0.05
N ARG A 82 11.52 -7.94 0.63
CA ARG A 82 12.28 -7.99 1.90
C ARG A 82 11.42 -8.46 3.07
N HIS A 83 10.14 -8.11 3.06
CA HIS A 83 9.17 -8.46 4.11
C HIS A 83 8.28 -9.66 3.76
N ASN A 84 8.53 -10.32 2.63
CA ASN A 84 7.75 -11.46 2.15
C ASN A 84 6.23 -11.17 2.06
N LEU A 85 5.88 -10.00 1.54
CA LEU A 85 4.50 -9.56 1.33
C LEU A 85 3.99 -9.97 -0.05
N LEU A 86 2.71 -10.31 -0.13
CA LEU A 86 1.99 -10.39 -1.40
C LEU A 86 1.78 -8.98 -1.98
N VAL A 87 1.83 -8.86 -3.30
CA VAL A 87 1.55 -7.64 -4.06
C VAL A 87 0.34 -7.89 -4.94
#